data_AF-A0A8J3CV54-F1
#
_entry.id   AF-A0A8J3CV54-F1
#
_cell.length_a   1.000
_cell.length_b   1.000
_cell.length_c   1.000
_cell.angle_alpha   90.00
_cell.angle_beta   90.00
_cell.angle_gamma   90.00
#
_symmetry.space_group_name_H-M   'P 1'
#
loop_
_entity.id
_entity.type
_entity.pdbx_description
1 polymer ?
#
loop_
_entity_poly.entity_id
_entity_poly.type
_entity_poly.pdbx_seq_one_letter_code
_entity_poly.pdbx_strand_id
1 'polypeptide(L)'
;MNAKPNKIYAYNPDEELGVEANEAVLSKVALDDKSAEIRLMAVDQLSNQSVLATVALNDRDANVRMAAVRRLSKESILAAVALNDKNQEVRKLAVERLDNENALCSVAMQDKDADVRKLALRRITNESVIASAALNDRSDDVRKLAVELLSNESVLGQVALQDRDADIRRKALRKISNESVIATAALQDKDQEVRKLAVEKLSNQSTLATVALQDRNADVRRQAVRKVTNPSVLSNIAINDTNEEVRKEALRLLQ
;
A
#
# COMPACT_ATOMS: atom_id res chain seq x y z
N MET A 1 41.93 47.64 15.66
CA MET A 1 40.47 47.39 15.55
C MET A 1 40.17 46.07 16.25
N ASN A 2 39.17 46.10 17.13
CA ASN A 2 38.91 45.17 18.23
C ASN A 2 38.76 43.68 17.85
N ALA A 3 39.60 42.83 18.47
CA ALA A 3 39.31 41.40 18.61
C ALA A 3 38.20 41.21 19.65
N LYS A 4 37.11 40.53 19.29
CA LYS A 4 36.05 40.16 20.23
C LYS A 4 36.59 39.11 21.22
N PRO A 5 36.25 39.21 22.52
CA PRO A 5 36.75 38.25 23.51
C PRO A 5 36.12 36.87 23.26
N ASN A 6 36.99 35.86 23.16
CA ASN A 6 36.63 34.46 23.07
C ASN A 6 36.03 34.03 24.42
N LYS A 7 34.70 33.85 24.50
CA LYS A 7 34.04 33.29 25.69
C LYS A 7 34.40 31.81 25.77
N ILE A 8 35.41 31.49 26.56
CA ILE A 8 35.67 30.13 27.03
C ILE A 8 34.59 29.86 28.10
N TYR A 9 33.59 29.05 27.78
CA TYR A 9 32.69 28.52 28.80
C TYR A 9 33.54 27.64 29.73
N ALA A 10 33.64 28.03 31.00
CA ALA A 10 34.36 27.25 32.00
C ALA A 10 33.62 25.92 32.21
N TYR A 11 34.32 24.82 31.95
CA TYR A 11 33.87 23.47 32.29
C TYR A 11 33.59 23.39 33.81
N ASN A 12 32.38 22.99 34.19
CA ASN A 12 31.96 22.81 35.58
C ASN A 12 31.68 21.31 35.87
N PRO A 13 32.63 20.57 36.45
CA PRO A 13 32.48 19.13 36.68
C PRO A 13 31.34 18.77 37.64
N ASP A 14 30.96 19.65 38.56
CA ASP A 14 29.86 19.37 39.52
C ASP A 14 28.47 19.36 38.84
N GLU A 15 28.30 20.16 37.78
CA GLU A 15 27.06 20.19 36.98
C GLU A 15 26.92 18.94 36.11
N GLU A 16 28.04 18.48 35.52
CA GLU A 16 28.09 17.24 34.73
C GLU A 16 27.82 16.01 35.61
N LEU A 17 28.41 15.94 36.81
CA LEU A 17 28.14 14.89 37.80
C LEU A 17 26.66 14.85 38.22
N GLY A 18 26.00 16.00 38.35
CA GLY A 18 24.58 16.09 38.65
C GLY A 18 23.69 15.56 37.52
N VAL A 19 24.05 15.83 36.26
CA VAL A 19 23.34 15.32 35.07
C VAL A 19 23.50 13.80 34.95
N GLU A 20 24.70 13.27 35.15
CA GLU A 20 24.97 11.83 35.11
C GLU A 20 24.21 11.07 36.20
N ALA A 21 24.18 11.61 37.43
CA ALA A 21 23.43 11.02 38.54
C ALA A 21 21.92 10.99 38.26
N ASN A 22 21.38 12.05 37.65
CA ASN A 22 19.97 12.11 37.27
C ASN A 22 19.64 11.10 36.15
N GLU A 23 20.49 10.99 35.13
CA GLU A 23 20.31 10.02 34.04
C GLU A 23 20.35 8.58 34.56
N ALA A 24 21.21 8.27 35.53
CA ALA A 24 21.26 6.97 36.18
C ALA A 24 19.98 6.63 36.95
N VAL A 25 19.40 7.60 37.67
CA VAL A 25 18.12 7.44 38.36
C VAL A 25 16.99 7.22 37.35
N LEU A 26 16.90 8.05 36.31
CA LEU A 26 15.91 7.89 35.23
C LEU A 26 16.01 6.53 34.57
N SER A 27 17.23 6.06 34.29
CA SER A 27 17.47 4.75 33.69
C SER A 27 16.93 3.61 34.55
N LYS A 28 17.23 3.64 35.86
CA LYS A 28 16.74 2.61 36.80
C LYS A 28 15.22 2.62 36.92
N VAL A 29 14.62 3.81 37.03
CA VAL A 29 13.16 3.96 37.11
C VAL A 29 12.51 3.44 35.83
N ALA A 30 13.02 3.83 34.66
CA ALA A 30 12.48 3.41 33.37
C ALA A 30 12.54 1.89 33.14
N LEU A 31 13.49 1.18 33.76
CA LEU A 31 13.65 -0.28 33.62
C LEU A 31 12.84 -1.06 34.67
N ASP A 32 12.82 -0.60 35.92
CA ASP A 32 12.44 -1.45 37.06
C ASP A 32 11.15 -1.04 37.78
N ASP A 33 10.64 0.19 37.56
CA ASP A 33 9.50 0.66 38.37
C ASP A 33 8.22 -0.17 38.12
N LYS A 34 7.46 -0.41 39.20
CA LYS A 34 6.25 -1.22 39.15
C LYS A 34 5.09 -0.52 38.43
N SER A 35 5.04 0.80 38.43
CA SER A 35 4.01 1.60 37.76
C SER A 35 4.42 1.90 36.32
N ALA A 36 3.55 1.58 35.36
CA ALA A 36 3.78 1.94 33.95
C ALA A 36 3.81 3.47 33.75
N GLU A 37 3.01 4.21 34.53
CA GLU A 37 2.99 5.67 34.49
C GLU A 37 4.32 6.27 34.94
N ILE A 38 4.90 5.75 36.03
CA ILE A 38 6.21 6.21 36.52
C ILE A 38 7.33 5.86 35.52
N ARG A 39 7.32 4.65 34.93
CA ARG A 39 8.27 4.30 33.86
C ARG A 39 8.11 5.22 32.65
N LEU A 40 6.89 5.54 32.25
CA LEU A 40 6.62 6.49 31.17
C LEU A 40 7.22 7.87 31.45
N MET A 41 6.98 8.43 32.64
CA MET A 41 7.56 9.71 33.06
C MET A 41 9.09 9.72 33.04
N ALA A 42 9.72 8.60 33.41
CA ALA A 42 11.17 8.46 33.34
C ALA A 42 11.65 8.41 31.89
N VAL A 43 11.00 7.62 31.02
CA VAL A 43 11.29 7.52 29.58
C VAL A 43 11.16 8.87 28.89
N ASP A 44 10.17 9.69 29.27
CA ASP A 44 9.96 11.04 28.71
C ASP A 44 11.10 12.02 29.04
N GLN A 45 11.95 11.71 30.02
CA GLN A 45 13.11 12.52 30.39
C GLN A 45 14.44 11.86 30.03
N LEU A 46 14.43 10.56 29.70
CA LEU A 46 15.62 9.75 29.45
C LEU A 46 16.33 10.15 28.14
N SER A 47 17.66 10.24 28.16
CA SER A 47 18.50 10.54 27.00
C SER A 47 19.34 9.35 26.51
N ASN A 48 19.59 8.38 27.40
CA ASN A 48 20.39 7.20 27.14
C ASN A 48 19.73 6.26 26.12
N GLN A 49 20.29 6.25 24.90
CA GLN A 49 19.77 5.45 23.78
C GLN A 49 19.83 3.94 24.01
N SER A 50 20.75 3.44 24.84
CA SER A 50 20.83 2.01 25.17
C SER A 50 19.66 1.58 26.07
N VAL A 51 19.33 2.43 27.05
CA VAL A 51 18.20 2.18 27.95
C VAL A 51 16.87 2.38 27.20
N LEU A 52 16.75 3.43 26.37
CA LEU A 52 15.59 3.59 25.47
C LEU A 52 15.39 2.38 24.56
N ALA A 53 16.46 1.80 24.02
CA ALA A 53 16.36 0.59 23.19
C ALA A 53 15.86 -0.60 24.00
N THR A 54 16.36 -0.76 25.24
CA THR A 54 15.92 -1.83 26.14
C THR A 54 14.43 -1.70 26.47
N VAL A 55 13.97 -0.50 26.79
CA VAL A 55 12.56 -0.20 27.08
C VAL A 55 11.70 -0.46 25.84
N ALA A 56 12.08 0.08 24.68
CA ALA A 56 11.32 -0.06 23.43
C ALA A 56 11.14 -1.53 22.98
N LEU A 57 12.11 -2.40 23.29
CA LEU A 57 12.06 -3.81 22.94
C LEU A 57 11.31 -4.67 23.96
N ASN A 58 11.37 -4.31 25.25
CA ASN A 58 11.04 -5.26 26.32
C ASN A 58 9.99 -4.77 27.33
N ASP A 59 9.65 -3.48 27.38
CA ASP A 59 8.69 -3.02 28.40
C ASP A 59 7.35 -3.75 28.25
N ARG A 60 6.77 -4.16 29.37
CA ARG A 60 5.50 -4.89 29.40
C ARG A 60 4.33 -4.06 28.87
N ASP A 61 4.36 -2.74 29.07
CA ASP A 61 3.32 -1.79 28.69
C ASP A 61 3.59 -1.18 27.30
N ALA A 62 2.56 -1.18 26.44
CA ALA A 62 2.72 -0.69 25.07
C ALA A 62 2.95 0.83 25.00
N ASN A 63 2.35 1.63 25.89
CA ASN A 63 2.52 3.07 25.88
C ASN A 63 3.94 3.47 26.27
N VAL A 64 4.54 2.76 27.23
CA VAL A 64 5.95 2.94 27.62
C VAL A 64 6.87 2.59 26.45
N ARG A 65 6.63 1.47 25.74
CA ARG A 65 7.38 1.13 24.53
C ARG A 65 7.24 2.19 23.45
N MET A 66 6.03 2.71 23.20
CA MET A 66 5.81 3.79 22.23
C MET A 66 6.57 5.06 22.60
N ALA A 67 6.58 5.47 23.87
CA ALA A 67 7.34 6.64 24.32
C ALA A 67 8.84 6.47 24.06
N ALA A 68 9.39 5.27 24.32
CA ALA A 68 10.78 4.97 24.01
C ALA A 68 11.04 5.01 22.49
N VAL A 69 10.15 4.42 21.67
CA VAL A 69 10.25 4.46 20.19
C VAL A 69 10.28 5.88 19.64
N ARG A 70 9.47 6.81 20.20
CA ARG A 70 9.48 8.23 19.77
C ARG A 70 10.84 8.91 19.97
N ARG A 71 11.64 8.42 20.93
CA ARG A 71 12.93 9.00 21.32
C ARG A 71 14.14 8.22 20.81
N LEU A 72 13.93 7.06 20.19
CA LEU A 72 14.99 6.24 19.61
C LEU A 72 15.54 6.87 18.33
N SER A 73 16.87 6.82 18.19
CA SER A 73 17.59 7.23 16.97
C SER A 73 18.20 6.06 16.20
N LYS A 74 18.37 4.89 16.82
CA LYS A 74 19.06 3.76 16.19
C LYS A 74 18.12 2.97 15.27
N GLU A 75 18.30 3.13 13.96
CA GLU A 75 17.52 2.47 12.91
C GLU A 75 17.38 0.95 13.09
N SER A 76 18.45 0.26 13.50
CA SER A 76 18.39 -1.20 13.68
C SER A 76 17.41 -1.62 14.79
N ILE A 77 17.21 -0.77 15.80
CA ILE A 77 16.25 -1.03 16.88
C ILE A 77 14.84 -0.68 16.42
N LEU A 78 14.66 0.43 15.69
CA LEU A 78 13.37 0.76 15.06
C LEU A 78 12.91 -0.38 14.13
N ALA A 79 13.81 -0.93 13.32
CA ALA A 79 13.53 -2.08 12.48
C ALA A 79 13.12 -3.31 13.30
N ALA A 80 13.84 -3.61 14.39
CA ALA A 80 13.51 -4.73 15.27
C ALA A 80 12.11 -4.58 15.89
N VAL A 81 11.75 -3.36 16.35
CA VAL A 81 10.41 -3.06 16.89
C VAL A 81 9.35 -3.18 15.81
N ALA A 82 9.58 -2.57 14.63
CA ALA A 82 8.66 -2.60 13.50
C ALA A 82 8.34 -4.03 13.02
N LEU A 83 9.30 -4.94 13.11
CA LEU A 83 9.14 -6.34 12.69
C LEU A 83 8.52 -7.23 13.78
N ASN A 84 8.81 -6.98 15.05
CA ASN A 84 8.59 -7.98 16.10
C ASN A 84 7.69 -7.55 17.25
N ASP A 85 7.33 -6.27 17.40
CA ASP A 85 6.52 -5.86 18.55
C ASP A 85 5.15 -6.56 18.55
N LYS A 86 4.77 -7.06 19.73
CA LYS A 86 3.49 -7.77 19.92
C LYS A 86 2.27 -6.90 19.58
N ASN A 87 2.35 -5.59 19.81
CA ASN A 87 1.28 -4.62 19.61
C ASN A 87 1.45 -3.89 18.26
N GLN A 88 0.40 -3.90 17.44
CA GLN A 88 0.43 -3.29 16.11
C GLN A 88 0.66 -1.78 16.11
N GLU A 89 0.19 -1.04 17.13
CA GLU A 89 0.34 0.42 17.19
C GLU A 89 1.79 0.81 17.51
N VAL A 90 2.51 -0.04 18.26
CA VAL A 90 3.96 0.12 18.45
C VAL A 90 4.70 -0.15 17.14
N ARG A 91 4.30 -1.20 16.39
CA ARG A 91 4.89 -1.48 15.07
C ARG A 91 4.62 -0.35 14.07
N LYS A 92 3.39 0.18 14.01
CA LYS A 92 3.03 1.35 13.16
C LYS A 92 3.92 2.54 13.48
N LEU A 93 4.04 2.92 14.76
CA LEU A 93 4.90 4.02 15.18
C LEU A 93 6.37 3.81 14.81
N ALA A 94 6.88 2.58 14.94
CA ALA A 94 8.24 2.26 14.51
C ALA A 94 8.39 2.40 12.99
N VAL A 95 7.42 1.92 12.18
CA VAL A 95 7.40 2.09 10.72
C VAL A 95 7.33 3.56 10.30
N GLU A 96 6.58 4.40 11.01
CA GLU A 96 6.52 5.85 10.76
C GLU A 96 7.88 6.55 10.93
N ARG A 97 8.75 5.99 11.78
CA ARG A 97 10.08 6.52 12.06
C ARG A 97 11.21 5.82 11.30
N LEU A 98 10.92 4.70 10.65
CA LEU A 98 11.92 3.85 10.01
C LEU A 98 12.20 4.34 8.58
N ASP A 99 13.48 4.56 8.27
CA ASP A 99 13.92 4.98 6.94
C ASP A 99 14.64 3.86 6.18
N ASN A 100 15.06 2.79 6.87
CA ASN A 100 15.65 1.62 6.25
C ASN A 100 14.66 0.91 5.31
N GLU A 101 14.82 1.10 3.99
CA GLU A 101 13.92 0.53 2.98
C GLU A 101 13.87 -1.00 2.99
N ASN A 102 14.98 -1.68 3.28
CA ASN A 102 14.99 -3.15 3.36
C ASN A 102 14.10 -3.66 4.51
N ALA A 103 14.16 -3.00 5.67
CA ALA A 103 13.31 -3.33 6.80
C ALA A 103 11.84 -2.97 6.51
N LEU A 104 11.56 -1.84 5.86
CA LEU A 104 10.22 -1.48 5.39
C LEU A 104 9.67 -2.53 4.41
N CYS A 105 10.49 -3.03 3.48
CA CYS A 105 10.13 -4.11 2.57
C CYS A 105 9.76 -5.40 3.33
N SER A 106 10.55 -5.76 4.35
CA SER A 106 10.24 -6.92 5.20
C SER A 106 8.90 -6.75 5.92
N VAL A 107 8.63 -5.57 6.49
CA VAL A 107 7.35 -5.26 7.14
C VAL A 107 6.19 -5.34 6.14
N ALA A 108 6.33 -4.70 4.98
CA ALA A 108 5.31 -4.70 3.92
C ALA A 108 4.94 -6.11 3.44
N MET A 109 5.86 -7.07 3.47
CA MET A 109 5.61 -8.45 3.05
C MET A 109 5.09 -9.35 4.18
N GLN A 110 5.54 -9.14 5.42
CA GLN A 110 5.44 -10.16 6.46
C GLN A 110 4.53 -9.76 7.63
N ASP A 111 4.21 -8.48 7.82
CA ASP A 111 3.47 -8.06 9.02
C ASP A 111 2.10 -8.75 9.11
N LYS A 112 1.75 -9.19 10.31
CA LYS A 112 0.49 -9.87 10.57
C LYS A 112 -0.73 -8.95 10.41
N ASP A 113 -0.57 -7.65 10.54
CA ASP A 113 -1.62 -6.64 10.45
C ASP A 113 -1.62 -5.95 9.08
N ALA A 114 -2.80 -5.79 8.48
CA ALA A 114 -2.91 -5.21 7.13
C ALA A 114 -2.61 -3.70 7.10
N ASP A 115 -2.93 -2.95 8.16
CA ASP A 115 -2.65 -1.52 8.21
C ASP A 115 -1.16 -1.25 8.36
N VAL A 116 -0.44 -2.08 9.14
CA VAL A 116 1.02 -2.02 9.21
C VAL A 116 1.66 -2.30 7.84
N ARG A 117 1.19 -3.35 7.12
CA ARG A 117 1.68 -3.63 5.75
C ARG A 117 1.40 -2.47 4.79
N LYS A 118 0.19 -1.89 4.81
CA LYS A 118 -0.16 -0.71 3.98
C LYS A 118 0.74 0.48 4.30
N LEU A 119 0.98 0.75 5.58
CA LEU A 119 1.82 1.87 6.01
C LEU A 119 3.26 1.70 5.48
N ALA A 120 3.83 0.50 5.63
CA ALA A 120 5.16 0.21 5.08
C ALA A 120 5.17 0.30 3.54
N LEU A 121 4.14 -0.20 2.87
CA LEU A 121 4.03 -0.17 1.41
C LEU A 121 4.00 1.26 0.85
N ARG A 122 3.41 2.23 1.57
CA ARG A 122 3.44 3.65 1.19
C ARG A 122 4.83 4.29 1.27
N ARG A 123 5.78 3.64 1.96
CA ARG A 123 7.12 4.16 2.23
C ARG A 123 8.24 3.46 1.46
N ILE A 124 7.92 2.51 0.59
CA ILE A 124 8.91 1.82 -0.24
C ILE A 124 8.79 2.22 -1.70
N THR A 125 9.90 2.10 -2.43
CA THR A 125 9.98 2.24 -3.88
C THR A 125 10.34 0.94 -4.58
N ASN A 126 10.58 -0.14 -3.82
CA ASN A 126 10.92 -1.44 -4.34
C ASN A 126 9.77 -2.07 -5.14
N GLU A 127 9.82 -1.94 -6.47
CA GLU A 127 8.80 -2.40 -7.40
C GLU A 127 8.52 -3.91 -7.29
N SER A 128 9.52 -4.72 -6.93
CA SER A 128 9.35 -6.17 -6.76
C SER A 128 8.46 -6.51 -5.56
N VAL A 129 8.64 -5.79 -4.45
CA VAL A 129 7.79 -5.94 -3.26
C VAL A 129 6.38 -5.43 -3.54
N ILE A 130 6.24 -4.29 -4.22
CA ILE A 130 4.94 -3.74 -4.62
C ILE A 130 4.21 -4.72 -5.55
N ALA A 131 4.90 -5.31 -6.54
CA ALA A 131 4.35 -6.31 -7.44
C ALA A 131 3.90 -7.57 -6.68
N SER A 132 4.73 -8.07 -5.76
CA SER A 132 4.39 -9.22 -4.92
C SER A 132 3.14 -8.95 -4.07
N ALA A 133 3.06 -7.77 -3.45
CA ALA A 133 1.88 -7.35 -2.70
C ALA A 133 0.64 -7.28 -3.58
N ALA A 134 0.72 -6.69 -4.78
CA ALA A 134 -0.40 -6.58 -5.71
C ALA A 134 -0.95 -7.95 -6.16
N LEU A 135 -0.07 -8.92 -6.37
CA LEU A 135 -0.45 -10.26 -6.83
C LEU A 135 -0.95 -11.16 -5.69
N ASN A 136 -0.33 -11.07 -4.51
CA ASN A 136 -0.40 -12.16 -3.52
C ASN A 136 -0.87 -11.74 -2.13
N ASP A 137 -1.03 -10.45 -1.81
CA ASP A 137 -1.40 -10.08 -0.44
C ASP A 137 -2.79 -10.61 -0.08
N ARG A 138 -2.88 -11.19 1.11
CA ARG A 138 -4.12 -11.78 1.65
C ARG A 138 -5.23 -10.77 1.90
N SER A 139 -4.91 -9.48 2.07
CA SER A 139 -5.86 -8.38 2.20
C SER A 139 -6.08 -7.73 0.84
N ASP A 140 -7.33 -7.65 0.42
CA ASP A 140 -7.78 -6.83 -0.72
C ASP A 140 -7.37 -5.36 -0.61
N ASP A 141 -7.48 -4.75 0.57
CA ASP A 141 -7.03 -3.36 0.79
C ASP A 141 -5.53 -3.17 0.50
N VAL A 142 -4.69 -4.14 0.88
CA VAL A 142 -3.24 -4.09 0.58
C VAL A 142 -3.00 -4.27 -0.92
N ARG A 143 -3.64 -5.27 -1.56
CA ARG A 143 -3.52 -5.49 -3.01
C ARG A 143 -3.98 -4.26 -3.80
N LYS A 144 -5.07 -3.63 -3.38
CA LYS A 144 -5.62 -2.41 -3.97
C LYS A 144 -4.65 -1.24 -3.88
N LEU A 145 -4.04 -1.00 -2.71
CA LEU A 145 -2.99 0.00 -2.54
C LEU A 145 -1.76 -0.33 -3.39
N ALA A 146 -1.35 -1.59 -3.44
CA ALA A 146 -0.22 -2.02 -4.26
C ALA A 146 -0.47 -1.73 -5.75
N VAL A 147 -1.67 -2.01 -6.28
CA VAL A 147 -2.06 -1.64 -7.65
C VAL A 147 -2.02 -0.13 -7.89
N GLU A 148 -2.37 0.69 -6.90
CA GLU A 148 -2.27 2.15 -6.99
C GLU A 148 -0.82 2.60 -7.15
N LEU A 149 0.11 2.00 -6.40
CA LEU A 149 1.54 2.33 -6.40
C LEU A 149 2.32 1.71 -7.58
N LEU A 150 1.90 0.54 -8.06
CA LEU A 150 2.62 -0.25 -9.06
C LEU A 150 2.68 0.44 -10.42
N SER A 151 3.84 0.44 -11.06
CA SER A 151 4.05 0.99 -12.41
C SER A 151 4.25 -0.09 -13.48
N ASN A 152 4.66 -1.30 -13.09
CA ASN A 152 4.89 -2.40 -14.01
C ASN A 152 3.60 -2.88 -14.70
N GLU A 153 3.45 -2.54 -15.98
CA GLU A 153 2.27 -2.86 -16.78
C GLU A 153 2.04 -4.36 -16.97
N SER A 154 3.11 -5.16 -17.05
CA SER A 154 2.99 -6.63 -17.18
C SER A 154 2.35 -7.25 -15.94
N VAL A 155 2.78 -6.81 -14.75
CA VAL A 155 2.19 -7.25 -13.48
C VAL A 155 0.77 -6.72 -13.34
N LEU A 156 0.50 -5.45 -13.69
CA LEU A 156 -0.85 -4.91 -13.73
C LEU A 156 -1.77 -5.72 -14.66
N GLY A 157 -1.26 -6.21 -15.79
CA GLY A 157 -2.01 -7.08 -16.68
C GLY A 157 -2.38 -8.42 -16.04
N GLN A 158 -1.46 -9.03 -15.28
CA GLN A 158 -1.77 -10.24 -14.51
C GLN A 158 -2.85 -9.98 -13.46
N VAL A 159 -2.72 -8.90 -12.69
CA VAL A 159 -3.73 -8.50 -11.70
C VAL A 159 -5.09 -8.26 -12.36
N ALA A 160 -5.12 -7.55 -13.50
CA ALA A 160 -6.34 -7.24 -14.25
C ALA A 160 -7.09 -8.50 -14.73
N LEU A 161 -6.38 -9.61 -14.96
CA LEU A 161 -6.99 -10.86 -15.41
C LEU A 161 -7.28 -11.86 -14.28
N GLN A 162 -6.53 -11.80 -13.18
CA GLN A 162 -6.46 -12.91 -12.22
C GLN A 162 -6.89 -12.56 -10.79
N ASP A 163 -6.93 -11.27 -10.39
CA ASP A 163 -7.32 -10.95 -9.02
C ASP A 163 -8.73 -11.46 -8.71
N ARG A 164 -8.91 -12.05 -7.54
CA ARG A 164 -10.20 -12.59 -7.09
C ARG A 164 -11.28 -11.50 -7.00
N ASP A 165 -10.89 -10.27 -6.71
CA ASP A 165 -11.75 -9.11 -6.51
C ASP A 165 -11.93 -8.30 -7.81
N ALA A 166 -13.18 -8.06 -8.22
CA ALA A 166 -13.49 -7.34 -9.46
C ALA A 166 -13.06 -5.87 -9.43
N ASP A 167 -13.09 -5.21 -8.28
CA ASP A 167 -12.69 -3.81 -8.13
C ASP A 167 -11.19 -3.64 -8.33
N ILE A 168 -10.40 -4.59 -7.84
CA ILE A 168 -8.96 -4.63 -8.05
C ILE A 168 -8.64 -4.90 -9.52
N ARG A 169 -9.32 -5.87 -10.15
CA ARG A 169 -9.18 -6.12 -11.60
C ARG A 169 -9.48 -4.86 -12.42
N ARG A 170 -10.57 -4.15 -12.12
CA ARG A 170 -10.92 -2.87 -12.78
C ARG A 170 -9.87 -1.78 -12.54
N LYS A 171 -9.33 -1.66 -11.33
CA LYS A 171 -8.27 -0.68 -11.02
C LYS A 171 -7.00 -0.96 -11.83
N ALA A 172 -6.57 -2.21 -11.89
CA ALA A 172 -5.43 -2.60 -12.71
C ALA A 172 -5.70 -2.37 -14.21
N LEU A 173 -6.88 -2.77 -14.70
CA LEU A 173 -7.29 -2.58 -16.10
C LEU A 173 -7.30 -1.11 -16.54
N ARG A 174 -7.60 -0.16 -15.63
CA ARG A 174 -7.51 1.27 -15.95
C ARG A 174 -6.08 1.71 -16.26
N LYS A 175 -5.08 1.11 -15.61
CA LYS A 175 -3.65 1.47 -15.70
C LYS A 175 -2.90 0.79 -16.86
N ILE A 176 -3.53 -0.13 -17.60
CA ILE A 176 -2.88 -0.81 -18.74
C ILE A 176 -3.36 -0.27 -20.08
N SER A 177 -2.52 -0.43 -21.10
CA SER A 177 -2.74 -0.15 -22.52
C SER A 177 -2.49 -1.36 -23.41
N ASN A 178 -1.98 -2.47 -22.86
CA ASN A 178 -1.78 -3.71 -23.61
C ASN A 178 -3.11 -4.28 -24.16
N GLU A 179 -3.29 -4.14 -25.48
CA GLU A 179 -4.50 -4.52 -26.20
C GLU A 179 -4.87 -6.00 -26.05
N SER A 180 -3.88 -6.90 -25.96
CA SER A 180 -4.13 -8.34 -25.80
C SER A 180 -4.74 -8.67 -24.43
N VAL A 181 -4.25 -8.02 -23.37
CA VAL A 181 -4.79 -8.16 -22.02
C VAL A 181 -6.20 -7.55 -21.95
N ILE A 182 -6.41 -6.38 -22.54
CA ILE A 182 -7.72 -5.72 -22.60
C ILE A 182 -8.73 -6.59 -23.37
N ALA A 183 -8.35 -7.15 -24.51
CA ALA A 183 -9.18 -8.07 -25.28
C ALA A 183 -9.56 -9.32 -24.48
N THR A 184 -8.60 -9.89 -23.75
CA THR A 184 -8.84 -11.06 -22.88
C THR A 184 -9.84 -10.72 -21.78
N ALA A 185 -9.67 -9.58 -21.11
CA ALA A 185 -10.62 -9.12 -20.10
C ALA A 185 -12.03 -8.89 -20.70
N ALA A 186 -12.13 -8.26 -21.87
CA ALA A 186 -13.39 -8.01 -22.56
C ALA A 186 -14.15 -9.29 -22.94
N LEU A 187 -13.43 -10.35 -23.30
CA LEU A 187 -14.02 -11.62 -23.73
C LEU A 187 -14.34 -12.56 -22.57
N GLN A 188 -13.53 -12.56 -21.51
CA GLN A 188 -13.48 -13.67 -20.56
C GLN A 188 -13.76 -13.29 -19.10
N ASP A 189 -13.73 -12.00 -18.72
CA ASP A 189 -13.89 -11.66 -17.30
C ASP A 189 -15.26 -12.08 -16.75
N LYS A 190 -15.25 -12.69 -15.57
CA LYS A 190 -16.46 -13.16 -14.89
C LYS A 190 -17.41 -12.04 -14.48
N ASP A 191 -16.90 -10.82 -14.31
CA ASP A 191 -17.64 -9.64 -13.90
C ASP A 191 -17.98 -8.76 -15.11
N GLN A 192 -19.26 -8.39 -15.25
CA GLN A 192 -19.71 -7.60 -16.40
C GLN A 192 -19.13 -6.18 -16.41
N GLU A 193 -18.87 -5.58 -15.26
CA GLU A 193 -18.35 -4.21 -15.17
C GLU A 193 -16.86 -4.15 -15.52
N VAL A 194 -16.11 -5.25 -15.28
CA VAL A 194 -14.76 -5.41 -15.86
C VAL A 194 -14.84 -5.52 -17.38
N ARG A 195 -15.75 -6.35 -17.93
CA ARG A 195 -15.91 -6.48 -19.39
C ARG A 195 -16.32 -5.17 -20.05
N LYS A 196 -17.26 -4.42 -19.46
CA LYS A 196 -17.66 -3.07 -19.93
C LYS A 196 -16.47 -2.11 -19.98
N LEU A 197 -15.67 -2.05 -18.92
CA LEU A 197 -14.47 -1.21 -18.87
C LEU A 197 -13.44 -1.65 -19.92
N ALA A 198 -13.29 -2.95 -20.14
CA ALA A 198 -12.39 -3.47 -21.18
C ALA A 198 -12.86 -3.04 -22.58
N VAL A 199 -14.15 -3.18 -22.90
CA VAL A 199 -14.75 -2.72 -24.16
C VAL A 199 -14.57 -1.22 -24.37
N GLU A 200 -14.68 -0.42 -23.30
CA GLU A 200 -14.43 1.02 -23.34
C GLU A 200 -13.02 1.34 -23.86
N LYS A 201 -12.01 0.57 -23.43
CA LYS A 201 -10.60 0.77 -23.83
C LYS A 201 -10.23 0.08 -25.15
N LEU A 202 -10.93 -0.99 -25.52
CA LEU A 202 -10.61 -1.85 -26.65
C LEU A 202 -10.75 -1.13 -28.01
N SER A 203 -9.78 -1.29 -28.91
CA SER A 203 -9.82 -0.72 -30.27
C SER A 203 -9.89 -1.78 -31.36
N ASN A 204 -9.48 -3.02 -31.05
CA ASN A 204 -9.49 -4.14 -31.97
C ASN A 204 -10.90 -4.50 -32.46
N GLN A 205 -11.16 -4.28 -33.75
CA GLN A 205 -12.48 -4.44 -34.36
C GLN A 205 -12.99 -5.89 -34.38
N SER A 206 -12.12 -6.89 -34.53
CA SER A 206 -12.56 -8.30 -34.50
C SER A 206 -13.01 -8.70 -33.10
N THR A 207 -12.30 -8.26 -32.06
CA THR A 207 -12.67 -8.50 -30.67
C THR A 207 -13.96 -7.75 -30.32
N LEU A 208 -14.10 -6.48 -30.73
CA LEU A 208 -15.34 -5.71 -30.54
C LEU A 208 -16.54 -6.40 -31.20
N ALA A 209 -16.39 -6.90 -32.43
CA ALA A 209 -17.44 -7.66 -33.11
C ALA A 209 -17.81 -8.93 -32.34
N THR A 210 -16.82 -9.70 -31.86
CA THR A 210 -17.06 -10.88 -31.02
C THR A 210 -17.85 -10.55 -29.76
N VAL A 211 -17.43 -9.51 -29.02
CA VAL A 211 -18.14 -9.08 -27.80
C VAL A 211 -19.57 -8.63 -28.14
N ALA A 212 -19.74 -7.82 -29.18
CA ALA A 212 -21.05 -7.31 -29.62
C ALA A 212 -22.02 -8.43 -30.04
N LEU A 213 -21.51 -9.53 -30.60
CA LEU A 213 -22.30 -10.68 -31.03
C LEU A 213 -22.57 -11.69 -29.92
N GLN A 214 -21.64 -11.86 -28.96
CA GLN A 214 -21.59 -13.05 -28.11
C GLN A 214 -21.60 -12.78 -26.61
N ASP A 215 -21.39 -11.55 -26.12
CA ASP A 215 -21.38 -11.32 -24.68
C ASP A 215 -22.73 -11.68 -24.04
N ARG A 216 -22.67 -12.40 -22.92
CA ARG A 216 -23.86 -12.82 -22.17
C ARG A 216 -24.69 -11.66 -21.61
N ASN A 217 -24.10 -10.50 -21.38
CA ASN A 217 -24.77 -9.33 -20.85
C ASN A 217 -25.10 -8.33 -21.99
N ALA A 218 -26.37 -7.95 -22.10
CA ALA A 218 -26.85 -7.07 -23.16
C ALA A 218 -26.25 -5.66 -23.13
N ASP A 219 -25.95 -5.11 -21.95
CA ASP A 219 -25.30 -3.80 -21.85
C ASP A 219 -23.87 -3.84 -22.38
N VAL A 220 -23.13 -4.92 -22.10
CA VAL A 220 -21.78 -5.11 -22.65
C VAL A 220 -21.84 -5.22 -24.17
N ARG A 221 -22.77 -6.02 -24.71
CA ARG A 221 -22.99 -6.10 -26.17
C ARG A 221 -23.31 -4.74 -26.76
N ARG A 222 -24.26 -4.02 -26.16
CA ARG A 222 -24.66 -2.68 -26.61
C ARG A 222 -23.49 -1.70 -26.61
N GLN A 223 -22.64 -1.73 -25.59
CA GLN A 223 -21.45 -0.89 -25.53
C GLN A 223 -20.44 -1.25 -26.63
N ALA A 224 -20.27 -2.54 -26.94
CA ALA A 224 -19.41 -2.97 -28.03
C ALA A 224 -19.97 -2.57 -29.40
N VAL A 225 -21.30 -2.68 -29.62
CA VAL A 225 -21.99 -2.23 -30.85
C VAL A 225 -21.64 -0.79 -31.20
N ARG A 226 -21.61 0.11 -30.21
CA ARG A 226 -21.23 1.53 -30.40
C ARG A 226 -19.84 1.75 -31.00
N LYS A 227 -18.97 0.74 -30.93
CA LYS A 227 -17.58 0.81 -31.39
C LYS A 227 -17.30 -0.08 -32.61
N VAL A 228 -18.27 -0.89 -33.03
CA VAL A 228 -18.15 -1.74 -34.23
C VAL A 228 -18.37 -0.88 -35.47
N THR A 229 -17.43 -0.95 -36.41
CA THR A 229 -17.53 -0.18 -37.67
C THR A 229 -17.94 -1.01 -38.88
N ASN A 230 -17.99 -2.35 -38.76
CA ASN A 230 -18.35 -3.24 -39.87
C ASN A 230 -19.88 -3.29 -40.05
N PRO A 231 -20.45 -2.80 -41.18
CA PRO A 231 -21.90 -2.77 -41.39
C PRO A 231 -22.55 -4.15 -41.46
N SER A 232 -21.83 -5.18 -41.90
CA SER A 232 -22.34 -6.56 -41.94
C SER A 232 -22.52 -7.12 -40.53
N VAL A 233 -21.63 -6.77 -39.60
CA VAL A 233 -21.77 -7.14 -38.18
C VAL A 233 -22.96 -6.39 -37.57
N LEU A 234 -23.08 -5.08 -37.81
CA LEU A 234 -24.21 -4.27 -37.31
C LEU A 234 -25.55 -4.78 -37.86
N SER A 235 -25.62 -5.14 -39.14
CA SER A 235 -26.83 -5.71 -39.76
C SER A 235 -27.22 -7.04 -39.11
N ASN A 236 -26.26 -7.92 -38.87
CA ASN A 236 -26.49 -9.19 -38.18
C ASN A 236 -27.07 -8.95 -36.77
N ILE A 237 -26.47 -8.04 -36.01
CA ILE A 237 -26.94 -7.69 -34.65
C ILE A 237 -28.35 -7.08 -34.69
N ALA A 238 -28.62 -6.16 -35.61
CA ALA A 238 -29.93 -5.52 -35.74
C ALA A 238 -31.06 -6.53 -36.05
N ILE A 239 -30.75 -7.63 -36.75
CA ILE A 239 -31.72 -8.68 -37.09
C ILE A 239 -31.83 -9.72 -35.98
N ASN A 240 -30.70 -10.17 -35.41
CA ASN A 240 -30.62 -11.41 -34.64
C ASN A 240 -30.37 -11.24 -33.14
N ASP A 241 -29.97 -10.06 -32.63
CA ASP A 241 -29.73 -9.92 -31.19
C ASP A 241 -31.03 -10.12 -30.40
N THR A 242 -30.95 -10.85 -29.29
CA THR A 242 -32.13 -11.15 -28.45
C THR A 242 -32.67 -9.93 -27.71
N ASN A 243 -31.83 -8.93 -27.44
CA ASN A 243 -32.20 -7.73 -26.69
C ASN A 243 -32.58 -6.58 -27.63
N GLU A 244 -33.76 -5.99 -27.40
CA GLU A 244 -34.30 -4.92 -28.24
C GLU A 244 -33.43 -3.66 -28.27
N GLU A 245 -32.84 -3.26 -27.14
CA GLU A 245 -32.02 -2.05 -27.07
C GLU A 245 -30.68 -2.24 -27.80
N VAL A 246 -30.15 -3.46 -27.84
CA VAL A 246 -28.97 -3.79 -28.66
C VAL A 246 -29.32 -3.70 -30.15
N ARG A 247 -30.46 -4.27 -30.57
CA ARG A 247 -30.93 -4.18 -31.97
C ARG A 247 -31.16 -2.73 -32.41
N LYS A 248 -31.81 -1.92 -31.56
CA LYS A 248 -32.02 -0.48 -31.81
C LYS A 248 -30.71 0.27 -31.97
N GLU A 249 -29.72 -0.01 -31.10
CA GLU A 249 -28.40 0.62 -31.20
C GLU A 249 -27.71 0.28 -32.53
N ALA A 250 -27.73 -0.99 -32.93
CA ALA A 250 -27.13 -1.42 -34.19
C ALA A 250 -27.84 -0.81 -35.41
N LEU A 251 -29.18 -0.75 -35.40
CA LEU A 251 -29.97 -0.15 -36.48
C LEU A 251 -29.67 1.35 -36.66
N ARG A 252 -29.46 2.09 -35.57
CA ARG A 252 -29.08 3.51 -35.62
C ARG A 252 -27.73 3.74 -36.29
N LEU A 253 -26.80 2.81 -36.16
CA LEU A 253 -25.44 2.92 -36.71
C LEU A 253 -25.32 2.42 -38.16
N LEU A 254 -26.40 1.92 -38.76
CA LEU A 254 -26.48 1.54 -40.18
C LEU A 254 -26.97 2.69 -41.08
N GLN A 255 -27.48 3.76 -40.49
CA GLN A 255 -27.95 4.96 -41.20
C GLN A 255 -26.77 5.88 -41.54
#